data_AF-A0A521V6Q2-F1
#
_entry.id   AF-A0A521V6Q2-F1
#
_cell.length_a   1.000
_cell.length_b   1.000
_cell.length_c   1.000
_cell.angle_alpha   90.00
_cell.angle_beta   90.00
_cell.angle_gamma   90.00
#
_symmetry.space_group_name_H-M   'P 1'
#
loop_
_entity.id
_entity.type
_entity.pdbx_description
1 polymer ?
#
loop_
_entity_poly.entity_id
_entity_poly.type
_entity_poly.pdbx_seq_one_letter_code
_entity_poly.pdbx_strand_id
1 'polypeptide(L)'
;MRAAAEESAPLLDRLGPEQIEHLRQRFAEDNRKFAREQLEGDEGERRKRRTRRNLERLEDWLGGLSDAQVERVRRYSERAPLVGAMRDRERRRLQAEFLDMLRAREAVQRLPDWAQRWDRGREAAFVAAHRANLDELFAMLLDLERTLTLAQRESARARFLDYAADFERLARP
;
A
#
# COMPACT_ATOMS: atom_id res chain seq x y z
N MET A 1 1.62 -15.88 -2.02
CA MET A 1 1.71 -15.62 -0.57
C MET A 1 1.88 -16.91 0.24
N ARG A 2 1.01 -17.92 0.09
CA ARG A 2 1.13 -19.19 0.86
C ARG A 2 2.47 -19.90 0.71
N ALA A 3 2.96 -20.12 -0.52
CA ALA A 3 4.25 -20.80 -0.75
C ALA A 3 5.43 -20.09 -0.06
N ALA A 4 5.57 -18.76 -0.24
CA ALA A 4 6.58 -17.97 0.47
C ALA A 4 6.45 -18.03 2.00
N ALA A 5 5.22 -18.14 2.52
CA ALA A 5 4.98 -18.34 3.95
C ALA A 5 5.40 -19.74 4.42
N GLU A 6 5.14 -20.79 3.65
CA GLU A 6 5.59 -22.16 3.95
C GLU A 6 7.11 -22.26 3.97
N GLU A 7 7.80 -21.64 3.01
CA GLU A 7 9.26 -21.63 2.91
C GLU A 7 9.93 -20.84 4.05
N SER A 8 9.35 -19.70 4.44
CA SER A 8 9.94 -18.82 5.47
C SER A 8 9.58 -19.22 6.90
N ALA A 9 8.45 -19.90 7.13
CA ALA A 9 7.96 -20.23 8.46
C ALA A 9 8.98 -20.97 9.36
N PRO A 10 9.74 -21.98 8.89
CA PRO A 10 10.74 -22.66 9.73
C PRO A 10 11.87 -21.74 10.21
N LEU A 11 12.19 -20.68 9.44
CA LEU A 11 13.16 -19.67 9.86
C LEU A 11 12.57 -18.73 10.90
N LEU A 12 11.29 -18.39 10.77
CA LEU A 12 10.59 -17.51 11.69
C LEU A 12 10.39 -18.13 13.09
N ASP A 13 10.17 -19.45 13.17
CA ASP A 13 10.09 -20.18 14.47
C ASP A 13 11.43 -20.27 15.21
N ARG A 14 12.55 -19.95 14.53
CA ARG A 14 13.89 -19.89 15.14
C ARG A 14 14.22 -18.51 15.70
N LEU A 15 13.37 -17.51 15.52
CA LEU A 15 13.65 -16.16 16.03
C LEU A 15 13.71 -16.16 17.56
N GLY A 16 14.78 -15.58 18.08
CA GLY A 16 14.94 -15.35 19.51
C GLY A 16 14.11 -14.17 20.02
N PRO A 17 13.89 -14.06 21.34
CA PRO A 17 13.12 -12.95 21.94
C PRO A 17 13.64 -11.56 21.55
N GLU A 18 14.95 -11.37 21.46
CA GLU A 18 15.57 -10.09 21.07
C GLU A 18 15.26 -9.71 19.61
N GLN A 19 15.24 -10.70 18.71
CA GLN A 19 14.91 -10.48 17.29
C GLN A 19 13.43 -10.13 17.12
N ILE A 20 12.54 -10.78 17.88
CA ILE A 20 11.11 -10.48 17.91
C ILE A 20 10.87 -9.07 18.47
N GLU A 21 11.62 -8.67 19.50
CA GLU A 21 11.54 -7.33 20.08
C GLU A 21 12.03 -6.25 19.10
N HIS A 22 13.14 -6.49 18.39
CA HIS A 22 13.60 -5.61 17.33
C HIS A 22 12.55 -5.44 16.22
N LEU A 23 11.90 -6.53 15.79
CA LEU A 23 10.81 -6.48 14.82
C LEU A 23 9.61 -5.64 15.33
N ARG A 24 9.23 -5.81 16.60
CA ARG A 24 8.17 -5.00 17.24
C ARG A 24 8.52 -3.51 17.22
N GLN A 25 9.76 -3.16 17.55
CA GLN A 25 10.24 -1.77 17.51
C GLN A 25 10.18 -1.20 16.08
N ARG A 26 10.57 -2.01 15.09
CA ARG A 26 10.46 -1.61 13.68
C ARG A 26 9.02 -1.35 13.26
N PHE A 27 8.08 -2.22 13.63
CA PHE A 27 6.64 -1.96 13.39
C PHE A 27 6.16 -0.68 14.08
N ALA A 28 6.63 -0.39 15.28
CA ALA A 28 6.28 0.85 15.97
C ALA A 28 6.81 2.10 15.23
N GLU A 29 8.02 2.06 14.69
CA GLU A 29 8.58 3.12 13.84
C GLU A 29 7.75 3.34 12.57
N ASP A 30 7.46 2.27 11.85
CA ASP A 30 6.68 2.31 10.62
C ASP A 30 5.25 2.82 10.88
N ASN A 31 4.66 2.47 12.03
CA ASN A 31 3.36 2.98 12.45
C ASN A 31 3.40 4.47 12.79
N ARG A 32 4.46 4.97 13.44
CA ARG A 32 4.64 6.41 13.67
C ARG A 32 4.79 7.16 12.35
N LYS A 33 5.55 6.61 11.40
CA LYS A 33 5.68 7.19 10.05
C LYS A 33 4.34 7.21 9.32
N PHE A 34 3.59 6.11 9.36
CA PHE A 34 2.26 6.03 8.77
C PHE A 34 1.30 7.06 9.38
N ALA A 35 1.29 7.20 10.72
CA ALA A 35 0.44 8.17 11.40
C ALA A 35 0.74 9.61 10.94
N ARG A 36 2.02 10.00 10.89
CA ARG A 36 2.45 11.31 10.38
C ARG A 36 1.96 11.56 8.95
N GLU A 37 2.15 10.58 8.08
CA GLU A 37 1.85 10.76 6.67
C GLU A 37 0.35 10.70 6.35
N GLN A 38 -0.43 9.93 7.10
CA GLN A 38 -1.80 9.56 6.74
C GLN A 38 -2.87 10.11 7.68
N LEU A 39 -2.55 10.39 8.94
CA LEU A 39 -3.54 10.64 9.99
C LEU A 39 -3.47 12.04 10.59
N GLU A 40 -2.28 12.63 10.67
CA GLU A 40 -2.08 13.95 11.29
C GLU A 40 -2.81 15.08 10.56
N GLY A 41 -3.25 16.09 11.30
CA GLY A 41 -3.96 17.24 10.75
C GLY A 41 -5.44 17.00 10.47
N ASP A 42 -6.11 18.05 10.04
CA ASP A 42 -7.54 18.02 9.73
C ASP A 42 -7.85 17.28 8.42
N GLU A 43 -9.14 17.18 8.07
CA GLU A 43 -9.55 16.55 6.81
C GLU A 43 -8.97 17.24 5.58
N GLY A 44 -8.99 18.57 5.52
CA GLY A 44 -8.48 19.34 4.39
C GLY A 44 -6.97 19.14 4.22
N GLU A 45 -6.21 19.16 5.30
CA GLU A 45 -4.77 18.88 5.29
C GLU A 45 -4.47 17.47 4.78
N ARG A 46 -5.22 16.47 5.25
CA ARG A 46 -5.07 15.08 4.78
C ARG A 46 -5.39 14.93 3.29
N ARG A 47 -6.43 15.61 2.79
CA ARG A 47 -6.78 15.63 1.36
C ARG A 47 -5.71 16.32 0.53
N LYS A 48 -5.19 17.47 0.97
CA LYS A 48 -4.05 18.16 0.33
C LYS A 48 -2.82 17.26 0.22
N ARG A 49 -2.44 16.57 1.30
CA ARG A 49 -1.32 15.62 1.27
C ARG A 49 -1.58 14.43 0.35
N ARG A 50 -2.81 13.91 0.30
CA ARG A 50 -3.20 12.88 -0.66
C ARG A 50 -3.04 13.38 -2.10
N THR A 51 -3.55 14.56 -2.41
CA THR A 51 -3.40 15.18 -3.74
C THR A 51 -1.93 15.27 -4.14
N ARG A 52 -1.09 15.88 -3.28
CA ARG A 52 0.34 16.00 -3.55
C ARG A 52 1.00 14.66 -3.87
N ARG A 53 0.77 13.63 -3.04
CA ARG A 53 1.33 12.29 -3.28
C ARG A 53 0.85 11.63 -4.57
N ASN A 54 -0.40 11.87 -4.96
CA ASN A 54 -0.91 11.32 -6.22
C ASN A 54 -0.32 12.06 -7.41
N LEU A 55 -0.13 13.38 -7.32
CA LEU A 55 0.55 14.17 -8.35
C LEU A 55 2.00 13.68 -8.54
N GLU A 56 2.78 13.60 -7.46
CA GLU A 56 4.16 13.09 -7.49
C GLU A 56 4.24 11.72 -8.19
N ARG A 57 3.37 10.78 -7.81
CA ARG A 57 3.32 9.44 -8.42
C ARG A 57 2.89 9.47 -9.88
N LEU A 58 1.95 10.33 -10.25
CA LEU A 58 1.51 10.43 -11.64
C LEU A 58 2.60 11.05 -12.50
N GLU A 59 3.32 12.05 -11.99
CA GLU A 59 4.44 12.69 -12.67
C GLU A 59 5.62 11.74 -12.87
N ASP A 60 5.89 10.85 -11.92
CA ASP A 60 6.90 9.78 -12.08
C ASP A 60 6.64 8.89 -13.31
N TRP A 61 5.36 8.70 -13.65
CA TRP A 61 4.90 7.84 -14.74
C TRP A 61 4.64 8.57 -16.05
N LEU A 62 4.06 9.76 -15.98
CA LEU A 62 3.53 10.50 -17.13
C LEU A 62 4.44 11.67 -17.53
N GLY A 63 5.38 12.07 -16.68
CA GLY A 63 6.04 13.38 -16.76
C GLY A 63 5.13 14.50 -16.28
N GLY A 64 5.46 15.74 -16.63
CA GLY A 64 4.72 16.92 -16.17
C GLY A 64 3.23 16.87 -16.49
N LEU A 65 2.41 17.24 -15.51
CA LEU A 65 0.95 17.33 -15.64
C LEU A 65 0.52 18.77 -15.96
N SER A 66 -0.48 18.91 -16.81
CA SER A 66 -1.14 20.21 -17.05
C SER A 66 -2.02 20.61 -15.86
N ASP A 67 -2.31 21.91 -15.72
CA ASP A 67 -3.22 22.42 -14.67
C ASP A 67 -4.59 21.71 -14.68
N ALA A 68 -5.11 21.40 -15.88
CA ALA A 68 -6.36 20.68 -16.02
C ALA A 68 -6.26 19.21 -15.54
N GLN A 69 -5.10 18.57 -15.66
CA GLN A 69 -4.85 17.24 -15.10
C GLN A 69 -4.66 17.30 -13.59
N VAL A 70 -3.97 18.32 -13.08
CA VAL A 70 -3.80 18.57 -11.64
C VAL A 70 -5.17 18.74 -10.96
N GLU A 71 -6.08 19.52 -11.56
CA GLU A 71 -7.42 19.71 -11.00
C GLU A 71 -8.27 18.42 -11.01
N ARG A 72 -8.07 17.52 -11.98
CA ARG A 72 -8.69 16.18 -11.96
C ARG A 72 -8.26 15.37 -10.75
N VAL A 73 -6.96 15.37 -10.45
CA VAL A 73 -6.41 14.68 -9.27
C VAL A 73 -6.92 15.31 -7.98
N ARG A 74 -7.04 16.65 -7.93
CA ARG A 74 -7.62 17.34 -6.76
C ARG A 74 -9.08 16.92 -6.54
N ARG A 75 -9.91 16.91 -7.57
CA ARG A 75 -11.33 16.48 -7.48
C ARG A 75 -11.47 15.05 -6.97
N TYR A 76 -10.58 14.13 -7.40
CA TYR A 76 -10.51 12.79 -6.83
C TYR A 76 -10.24 12.79 -5.33
N SER A 77 -9.22 13.55 -4.87
CA SER A 77 -8.89 13.61 -3.45
C SER A 77 -10.03 14.14 -2.59
N GLU A 78 -10.88 15.03 -3.12
CA GLU A 78 -12.08 15.53 -2.43
C GLU A 78 -13.18 14.46 -2.33
N ARG A 79 -13.41 13.70 -3.40
CA ARG A 79 -14.47 12.67 -3.47
C ARG A 79 -14.11 11.39 -2.72
N ALA A 80 -12.85 10.95 -2.80
CA ALA A 80 -12.42 9.67 -2.28
C ALA A 80 -12.48 9.62 -0.74
N PRO A 81 -13.03 8.56 -0.13
CA PRO A 81 -13.05 8.40 1.32
C PRO A 81 -11.66 8.45 1.96
N LEU A 82 -11.52 9.08 3.12
CA LEU A 82 -10.28 9.03 3.91
C LEU A 82 -10.19 7.72 4.70
N VAL A 83 -9.59 6.69 4.09
CA VAL A 83 -9.44 5.35 4.71
C VAL A 83 -8.25 5.21 5.66
N GLY A 84 -7.52 6.30 5.93
CA GLY A 84 -6.25 6.28 6.68
C GLY A 84 -6.38 5.64 8.05
N ALA A 85 -7.34 6.08 8.87
CA ALA A 85 -7.53 5.59 10.23
C ALA A 85 -7.93 4.10 10.25
N MET A 86 -8.79 3.68 9.33
CA MET A 86 -9.21 2.28 9.21
C MET A 86 -8.03 1.40 8.79
N ARG A 87 -7.22 1.86 7.83
CA ARG A 87 -5.99 1.17 7.42
C ARG A 87 -4.97 1.08 8.56
N ASP A 88 -4.86 2.09 9.42
CA ASP A 88 -3.97 2.02 10.59
C ASP A 88 -4.40 0.90 11.56
N ARG A 89 -5.70 0.80 11.84
CA ARG A 89 -6.25 -0.27 12.69
C ARG A 89 -5.95 -1.66 12.12
N GLU A 90 -6.21 -1.86 10.83
CA GLU A 90 -5.93 -3.14 10.16
C GLU A 90 -4.43 -3.48 10.17
N ARG A 91 -3.56 -2.51 9.90
CA ARG A 91 -2.11 -2.71 9.95
C ARG A 91 -1.66 -3.17 11.34
N ARG A 92 -2.15 -2.50 12.40
CA ARG A 92 -1.82 -2.85 13.78
C ARG A 92 -2.36 -4.21 14.19
N ARG A 93 -3.57 -4.57 13.76
CA ARG A 93 -4.16 -5.90 13.96
C ARG A 93 -3.25 -6.99 13.36
N LEU A 94 -2.90 -6.86 12.09
CA LEU A 94 -2.06 -7.83 11.39
C LEU A 94 -0.66 -7.94 12.00
N GLN A 95 -0.06 -6.82 12.41
CA GLN A 95 1.24 -6.82 13.10
C GLN A 95 1.17 -7.51 14.47
N ALA A 96 0.10 -7.28 15.23
CA ALA A 96 -0.09 -7.94 16.52
C ALA A 96 -0.27 -9.46 16.34
N GLU A 97 -1.15 -9.88 15.41
CA GLU A 97 -1.35 -11.30 15.08
C GLU A 97 -0.05 -11.99 14.65
N PHE A 98 0.77 -11.31 13.85
CA PHE A 98 2.06 -11.82 13.41
C PHE A 98 3.05 -11.96 14.57
N LEU A 99 3.19 -10.91 15.40
CA LEU A 99 4.07 -10.97 16.59
C LEU A 99 3.65 -12.06 17.57
N ASP A 100 2.35 -12.27 17.77
CA ASP A 100 1.84 -13.31 18.66
C ASP A 100 2.15 -14.71 18.12
N MET A 101 2.05 -14.91 16.80
CA MET A 101 2.46 -16.15 16.14
C MET A 101 3.95 -16.44 16.33
N LEU A 102 4.81 -15.42 16.21
CA LEU A 102 6.25 -15.56 16.41
C LEU A 102 6.60 -15.88 17.87
N ARG A 103 5.96 -15.21 18.83
CA ARG A 103 6.17 -15.47 20.27
C ARG A 103 5.76 -16.88 20.67
N ALA A 104 4.70 -17.41 20.06
CA ALA A 104 4.21 -18.76 20.29
C ALA A 104 5.04 -19.84 19.57
N ARG A 105 5.94 -19.45 18.65
CA ARG A 105 6.66 -20.36 17.73
C ARG A 105 5.71 -21.25 16.93
N GLU A 106 4.67 -20.63 16.41
CA GLU A 106 3.62 -21.28 15.63
C GLU A 106 3.63 -20.84 14.17
N ALA A 107 4.74 -20.30 13.65
CA ALA A 107 4.83 -19.83 12.27
C ALA A 107 4.61 -20.99 11.29
N VAL A 108 5.22 -22.16 11.52
CA VAL A 108 4.99 -23.34 10.66
C VAL A 108 3.53 -23.78 10.66
N GLN A 109 2.85 -23.68 11.81
CA GLN A 109 1.46 -24.10 11.96
C GLN A 109 0.47 -23.08 11.36
N ARG A 110 0.72 -21.77 11.53
CA ARG A 110 -0.30 -20.74 11.31
C ARG A 110 0.00 -19.83 10.11
N LEU A 111 1.27 -19.61 9.76
CA LEU A 111 1.65 -18.58 8.79
C LEU A 111 1.12 -18.86 7.37
N PRO A 112 1.15 -20.09 6.82
CA PRO A 112 0.65 -20.36 5.47
C PRO A 112 -0.82 -19.97 5.30
N ASP A 113 -1.67 -20.40 6.23
CA ASP A 113 -3.11 -20.14 6.20
C ASP A 113 -3.42 -18.67 6.51
N TRP A 114 -2.70 -18.07 7.47
CA TRP A 114 -2.82 -16.65 7.77
C TRP A 114 -2.42 -15.79 6.56
N ALA A 115 -1.34 -16.11 5.86
CA ALA A 115 -0.89 -15.38 4.67
C ALA A 115 -1.86 -15.53 3.49
N GLN A 116 -2.54 -16.67 3.37
CA GLN A 116 -3.59 -16.87 2.36
C GLN A 116 -4.87 -16.11 2.70
N ARG A 117 -5.20 -15.96 3.99
CA ARG A 117 -6.46 -15.37 4.49
C ARG A 117 -6.23 -14.14 5.36
N TRP A 118 -5.24 -13.33 5.01
CA TRP A 118 -4.82 -12.16 5.78
C TRP A 118 -5.90 -11.07 5.88
N ASP A 119 -6.88 -11.12 4.99
CA ASP A 119 -8.05 -10.25 4.98
C ASP A 119 -9.19 -10.73 5.90
N ARG A 120 -9.09 -11.95 6.45
CA ARG A 120 -10.04 -12.47 7.43
C ARG A 120 -10.09 -11.57 8.66
N GLY A 121 -11.30 -11.28 9.13
CA GLY A 121 -11.54 -10.43 10.31
C GLY A 121 -11.54 -8.93 10.04
N ARG A 122 -11.38 -8.49 8.78
CA ARG A 122 -11.53 -7.07 8.43
C ARG A 122 -12.92 -6.55 8.76
N GLU A 123 -12.96 -5.33 9.29
CA GLU A 123 -14.21 -4.60 9.49
C GLU A 123 -14.95 -4.41 8.15
N ALA A 124 -16.24 -4.76 8.09
CA ALA A 124 -17.05 -4.60 6.87
C ALA A 124 -17.06 -3.13 6.37
N ALA A 125 -17.07 -2.17 7.30
CA ALA A 125 -16.97 -0.76 7.00
C ALA A 125 -15.64 -0.41 6.31
N PHE A 126 -14.52 -1.02 6.72
CA PHE A 126 -13.23 -0.81 6.05
C PHE A 126 -13.23 -1.39 4.66
N VAL A 127 -13.77 -2.60 4.47
CA VAL A 127 -13.88 -3.23 3.14
C VAL A 127 -14.69 -2.34 2.19
N ALA A 128 -15.84 -1.83 2.64
CA ALA A 128 -16.68 -0.93 1.85
C ALA A 128 -15.96 0.40 1.51
N ALA A 129 -15.36 1.06 2.51
CA ALA A 129 -14.66 2.32 2.30
C ALA A 129 -13.40 2.17 1.42
N HIS A 130 -12.68 1.05 1.56
CA HIS A 130 -11.53 0.75 0.72
C HIS A 130 -11.95 0.51 -0.74
N ARG A 131 -13.04 -0.22 -0.96
CA ARG A 131 -13.60 -0.41 -2.30
C ARG A 131 -14.02 0.91 -2.93
N ALA A 132 -14.77 1.74 -2.21
CA ALA A 132 -15.16 3.07 -2.69
C ALA A 132 -13.96 3.97 -3.02
N ASN A 133 -12.89 3.91 -2.22
CA ASN A 133 -11.64 4.62 -2.52
C ASN A 133 -10.97 4.10 -3.81
N LEU A 134 -10.98 2.78 -4.05
CA LEU A 134 -10.43 2.21 -5.29
C LEU A 134 -11.29 2.58 -6.51
N ASP A 135 -12.61 2.57 -6.37
CA ASP A 135 -13.53 2.96 -7.46
C ASP A 135 -13.27 4.42 -7.90
N GLU A 136 -13.12 5.34 -6.94
CA GLU A 136 -12.75 6.73 -7.22
C GLU A 136 -11.34 6.86 -7.82
N LEU A 137 -10.37 6.04 -7.39
CA LEU A 137 -9.02 6.04 -7.95
C LEU A 137 -9.05 5.61 -9.42
N PHE A 138 -9.75 4.52 -9.74
CA PHE A 138 -9.86 4.05 -11.12
C PHE A 138 -10.63 5.03 -12.00
N ALA A 139 -11.70 5.63 -11.49
CA ALA A 139 -12.42 6.68 -12.21
C ALA A 139 -11.51 7.87 -12.56
N MET A 140 -10.67 8.30 -11.62
CA MET A 140 -9.67 9.35 -11.85
C MET A 140 -8.63 8.96 -12.90
N LEU A 141 -8.09 7.74 -12.83
CA LEU A 141 -7.10 7.27 -13.81
C LEU A 141 -7.69 7.18 -15.22
N LEU A 142 -8.94 6.71 -15.36
CA LEU A 142 -9.64 6.65 -16.65
C LEU A 142 -9.97 8.05 -17.20
N ASP A 143 -10.29 9.02 -16.34
CA ASP A 143 -10.48 10.41 -16.75
C ASP A 143 -9.15 11.05 -17.20
N LEU A 144 -8.05 10.77 -16.49
CA LEU A 144 -6.72 11.23 -16.90
C LEU A 144 -6.27 10.62 -18.22
N GLU A 145 -6.49 9.32 -18.44
CA GLU A 145 -6.11 8.61 -19.66
C GLU A 145 -6.59 9.35 -20.91
N ARG A 146 -7.85 9.80 -20.90
CA ARG A 146 -8.49 10.53 -22.01
C ARG A 146 -7.84 11.89 -22.31
N THR A 147 -7.00 12.39 -21.42
CA THR A 147 -6.33 13.69 -21.54
C THR A 147 -4.84 13.58 -21.79
N LEU A 148 -4.28 12.36 -21.82
CA LEU A 148 -2.84 12.18 -21.97
C LEU A 148 -2.38 12.60 -23.36
N THR A 149 -1.33 13.43 -23.39
CA THR A 149 -0.63 13.77 -24.62
C THR A 149 0.16 12.58 -25.15
N LEU A 150 0.60 12.65 -26.42
CA LEU A 150 1.48 11.63 -26.98
C LEU A 150 2.76 11.45 -26.14
N ALA A 151 3.40 12.56 -25.75
CA ALA A 151 4.60 12.54 -24.92
C ALA A 151 4.36 11.87 -23.55
N GLN A 152 3.22 12.12 -22.90
CA GLN A 152 2.87 11.47 -21.64
C GLN A 152 2.64 9.96 -21.82
N ARG A 153 2.02 9.55 -22.93
CA ARG A 153 1.82 8.13 -23.28
C ARG A 153 3.15 7.42 -23.55
N GLU A 154 4.07 8.08 -24.24
CA GLU A 154 5.43 7.58 -24.49
C GLU A 154 6.23 7.45 -23.19
N SER A 155 6.13 8.44 -22.29
CA SER A 155 6.75 8.38 -20.96
C SER A 155 6.24 7.19 -20.15
N ALA A 156 4.92 7.00 -20.09
CA ALA A 156 4.31 5.85 -19.41
C ALA A 156 4.79 4.51 -20.01
N ARG A 157 4.81 4.42 -21.35
CA ARG A 157 5.31 3.23 -22.06
C ARG A 157 6.76 2.93 -21.72
N ALA A 158 7.62 3.94 -21.68
CA ALA A 158 9.03 3.78 -21.31
C ALA A 158 9.15 3.20 -19.89
N ARG A 159 8.41 3.75 -18.92
CA ARG A 159 8.38 3.22 -17.54
C ARG A 159 7.94 1.76 -17.47
N PHE A 160 6.91 1.37 -18.21
CA PHE A 160 6.49 -0.03 -18.26
C PHE A 160 7.57 -0.95 -18.83
N LEU A 161 8.30 -0.51 -19.85
CA LEU A 161 9.39 -1.28 -20.45
C LEU A 161 10.59 -1.40 -19.51
N ASP A 162 10.90 -0.36 -18.74
CA ASP A 162 11.95 -0.41 -17.71
C ASP A 162 11.62 -1.48 -16.66
N TYR A 163 10.38 -1.49 -16.13
CA TYR A 163 9.95 -2.52 -15.20
C TYR A 163 9.93 -3.92 -15.82
N ALA A 164 9.53 -4.07 -17.08
CA ALA A 164 9.58 -5.35 -17.77
C ALA A 164 11.03 -5.88 -17.84
N ALA A 165 11.99 -5.01 -18.19
CA ALA A 165 13.40 -5.36 -18.20
C ALA A 165 13.93 -5.71 -16.79
N ASP A 166 13.47 -5.04 -15.73
CA ASP A 166 13.79 -5.40 -14.34
C ASP A 166 13.30 -6.81 -14.01
N PHE A 167 12.05 -7.13 -14.32
CA PHE A 167 11.51 -8.46 -14.07
C PHE A 167 12.23 -9.55 -14.89
N GLU A 168 12.55 -9.29 -16.15
CA GLU A 168 13.34 -10.21 -16.98
C GLU A 168 14.73 -10.46 -16.40
N ARG A 169 15.38 -9.43 -15.84
CA ARG A 169 16.69 -9.59 -15.17
C ARG A 169 16.58 -10.41 -13.89
N LEU A 170 15.56 -10.14 -13.07
CA LEU A 170 15.33 -10.85 -11.82
C LEU A 170 14.88 -12.31 -12.01
N ALA A 171 14.26 -12.64 -13.14
CA ALA A 171 13.81 -13.99 -13.47
C ALA A 171 14.92 -14.88 -14.05
N ARG A 172 16.08 -14.31 -14.41
CA ARG A 172 17.23 -15.10 -14.87
C ARG A 172 17.89 -15.79 -13.66
N PRO A 173 18.19 -17.10 -13.76
CA PRO A 173 18.84 -17.87 -12.70
C PRO A 173 20.28 -17.41 -12.43
#